data_AF-A0A382VN89-F1
#
_entry.id   AF-A0A382VN89-F1
#
_cell.length_a   1.000
_cell.length_b   1.000
_cell.length_c   1.000
_cell.angle_alpha   90.00
_cell.angle_beta   90.00
_cell.angle_gamma   90.00
#
_symmetry.space_group_name_H-M   'P 1'
#
loop_
_entity.id
_entity.type
_entity.pdbx_description
1 polymer ?
#
loop_
_entity_poly.entity_id
_entity_poly.type
_entity_poly.pdbx_seq_one_letter_code
_entity_poly.pdbx_strand_id
1 'polypeptide(L)'
;VYPNSFGTNLVGLLFRRTSYMSGNNTGQPIVPMDSGPDLPAMFDRYKIRVEQELSRSVQSPEGTDPYTLIRYHLGWSDQHGVTAQSAISQGKAMRPTLCLFACEALEEDPERALPAAAALELIHNFSLIHDDIQDQDVERRHQPTVWSI
;
A
#
# COMPACT_ATOMS: atom_id res chain seq x y z
N VAL A 1 30.20 29.71 -2.25
CA VAL A 1 31.60 29.31 -2.52
C VAL A 1 31.85 27.98 -1.82
N TYR A 2 31.92 26.88 -2.58
CA TYR A 2 32.66 25.65 -2.20
C TYR A 2 34.17 25.95 -2.30
N PRO A 3 35.11 25.25 -1.62
CA PRO A 3 35.33 23.79 -1.67
C PRO A 3 35.65 23.19 -0.25
N ASN A 4 36.28 22.03 0.02
CA ASN A 4 36.93 20.97 -0.77
C ASN A 4 36.94 19.65 0.06
N SER A 5 37.58 18.55 -0.36
CA SER A 5 37.04 17.48 -1.21
C SER A 5 37.80 16.16 -0.96
N PHE A 6 37.13 15.00 -0.93
CA PHE A 6 37.75 13.66 -0.99
C PHE A 6 36.83 12.67 -1.69
N GLY A 7 37.38 11.82 -2.55
CA GLY A 7 36.63 10.74 -3.19
C GLY A 7 37.50 9.51 -3.39
N THR A 8 36.87 8.38 -3.71
CA THR A 8 37.49 7.23 -4.37
C THR A 8 36.43 6.41 -5.09
N ASN A 9 36.86 5.71 -6.15
CA ASN A 9 36.01 5.00 -7.10
C ASN A 9 35.99 3.47 -6.84
N LEU A 10 35.04 2.80 -7.51
CA LEU A 10 35.05 1.38 -7.89
C LEU A 10 34.97 0.29 -6.79
N VAL A 11 33.73 -0.17 -6.54
CA VAL A 11 33.32 -1.58 -6.69
C VAL A 11 31.96 -1.53 -7.41
N GLY A 12 31.79 -2.04 -8.64
CA GLY A 12 31.75 -3.47 -8.93
C GLY A 12 30.33 -4.00 -8.71
N LEU A 13 29.34 -3.57 -9.51
CA LEU A 13 28.91 -4.29 -10.72
C LEU A 13 28.53 -5.76 -10.43
N LEU A 14 27.27 -6.06 -10.06
CA LEU A 14 26.56 -7.33 -10.31
C LEU A 14 25.14 -7.36 -9.70
N PHE A 15 24.14 -6.73 -10.34
CA PHE A 15 22.82 -7.36 -10.61
C PHE A 15 21.98 -6.50 -11.56
N ARG A 16 22.29 -6.57 -12.86
CA ARG A 16 21.39 -6.16 -13.94
C ARG A 16 20.95 -7.45 -14.65
N ARG A 17 19.65 -7.54 -14.99
CA ARG A 17 18.94 -8.62 -15.71
C ARG A 17 18.69 -9.94 -14.97
N THR A 18 17.43 -10.14 -14.64
CA THR A 18 16.67 -11.36 -14.97
C THR A 18 15.31 -10.98 -15.59
N SER A 19 15.35 -10.26 -16.72
CA SER A 19 14.15 -10.08 -17.56
C SER A 19 13.87 -11.40 -18.28
N TYR A 20 12.90 -12.17 -17.79
CA TYR A 20 12.37 -13.31 -18.55
C TYR A 20 11.66 -12.79 -19.80
N MET A 21 12.10 -13.25 -20.97
CA MET A 21 11.38 -13.06 -22.21
C MET A 21 10.53 -14.30 -22.48
N SER A 22 9.21 -14.14 -22.48
CA SER A 22 8.30 -14.95 -23.28
C SER A 22 7.41 -13.98 -24.05
N GLY A 23 7.34 -14.15 -25.37
CA GLY A 23 6.97 -13.06 -26.26
C GLY A 23 5.46 -12.93 -26.50
N ASN A 24 5.02 -11.70 -26.74
CA ASN A 24 4.04 -11.43 -27.78
C ASN A 24 4.49 -10.24 -28.63
N ASN A 25 4.24 -10.33 -29.93
CA ASN A 25 5.09 -9.72 -30.95
C ASN A 25 4.49 -8.42 -31.53
N THR A 26 4.49 -7.34 -30.74
CA THR A 26 4.17 -5.99 -31.22
C THR A 26 5.16 -4.99 -30.66
N GLY A 27 5.99 -4.38 -31.52
CA GLY A 27 7.03 -3.41 -31.17
C GLY A 27 6.51 -2.03 -30.74
N GLN A 28 5.46 -1.97 -29.94
CA GLN A 28 5.02 -0.76 -29.24
C GLN A 28 5.94 -0.54 -28.04
N PRO A 29 6.47 0.67 -27.80
CA PRO A 29 7.08 0.98 -26.51
C PRO A 29 6.03 0.82 -25.42
N ILE A 30 6.38 0.14 -24.32
CA ILE A 30 5.50 -0.01 -23.17
C ILE A 30 5.29 1.39 -22.59
N VAL A 31 4.16 2.01 -22.91
CA VAL A 31 3.79 3.30 -22.33
C VAL A 31 3.65 3.07 -20.82
N PRO A 32 4.36 3.83 -19.95
CA PRO A 32 4.12 3.76 -18.52
C PRO A 32 2.63 3.96 -18.28
N MET A 33 1.99 2.98 -17.64
CA MET A 33 0.56 3.02 -17.39
C MET A 33 0.28 4.27 -16.56
N ASP A 34 -0.48 5.21 -17.13
CA ASP A 34 -0.73 6.50 -16.49
C ASP A 34 -1.53 6.25 -15.21
N SER A 35 -0.81 6.22 -14.08
CA SER A 35 -1.38 6.16 -12.75
C SER A 35 -2.06 7.51 -12.52
N GLY A 36 -3.31 7.59 -12.98
CA GLY A 36 -4.09 8.83 -13.09
C GLY A 36 -4.04 9.69 -11.83
N PRO A 37 -4.25 11.01 -12.01
CA PRO A 37 -3.47 12.09 -11.42
C PRO A 37 -3.14 11.89 -9.93
N ASP A 38 -1.90 12.26 -9.59
CA ASP A 38 -1.45 12.35 -8.21
C ASP A 38 -2.44 13.21 -7.41
N LEU A 39 -2.72 12.75 -6.19
CA LEU A 39 -3.64 13.47 -5.32
C LEU A 39 -3.02 14.80 -4.89
N PRO A 40 -3.83 15.86 -4.72
CA PRO A 40 -3.36 17.09 -4.12
C PRO A 40 -2.71 16.81 -2.75
N ALA A 41 -1.56 17.41 -2.48
CA ALA A 41 -0.74 17.15 -1.29
C ALA A 41 -1.46 17.29 0.07
N MET A 42 -2.66 17.88 0.10
CA MET A 42 -3.55 17.86 1.26
C MET A 42 -3.93 16.44 1.71
N PHE A 43 -3.97 15.46 0.79
CA PHE A 43 -4.31 14.07 1.11
C PHE A 43 -3.26 13.36 1.98
N ASP A 44 -2.00 13.82 1.96
CA ASP A 44 -0.92 13.27 2.80
C ASP A 44 -1.00 13.73 4.26
N ARG A 45 -1.74 14.81 4.57
CA ARG A 45 -1.83 15.46 5.89
C ARG A 45 -2.05 14.48 7.05
N TYR A 46 -2.90 13.48 6.83
CA TYR A 46 -3.28 12.50 7.84
C TYR A 46 -2.73 11.09 7.60
N LYS A 47 -2.03 10.86 6.49
CA LYS A 47 -1.64 9.51 6.03
C LYS A 47 -0.90 8.71 7.12
N ILE A 48 0.12 9.31 7.75
CA ILE A 48 0.90 8.68 8.82
C ILE A 48 0.04 8.34 10.05
N ARG A 49 -0.91 9.20 10.44
CA ARG A 49 -1.79 8.97 11.59
C ARG A 49 -2.77 7.83 11.33
N VAL A 50 -3.32 7.80 10.12
CA VAL A 50 -4.23 6.75 9.65
C VAL A 50 -3.49 5.41 9.57
N GLU A 51 -2.27 5.37 9.05
CA GLU A 51 -1.42 4.17 9.02
C GLU A 51 -1.10 3.67 10.44
N GLN A 52 -0.82 4.57 11.38
CA GLN A 52 -0.63 4.22 12.80
C GLN A 52 -1.90 3.64 13.43
N GLU A 53 -3.06 4.24 13.18
CA GLU A 53 -4.33 3.77 13.76
C GLU A 53 -4.81 2.45 13.15
N LEU A 54 -4.61 2.26 11.84
CA LEU A 54 -4.79 0.96 11.18
C LEU A 54 -3.87 -0.10 11.79
N SER A 55 -2.60 0.23 12.03
CA SER A 55 -1.62 -0.69 12.63
C SER A 55 -1.95 -1.07 14.08
N ARG A 56 -2.63 -0.19 14.83
CA ARG A 56 -3.18 -0.50 16.17
C ARG A 56 -4.43 -1.37 16.09
N SER A 57 -5.29 -1.10 15.11
CA SER A 57 -6.57 -1.79 14.91
C SER A 57 -6.39 -3.22 14.38
N VAL A 58 -5.37 -3.46 13.57
CA VAL A 58 -5.03 -4.76 12.98
C VAL A 58 -3.77 -5.29 13.67
N GLN A 59 -3.99 -6.02 14.76
CA GLN A 59 -2.91 -6.54 15.61
C GLN A 59 -2.06 -7.58 14.88
N SER A 60 -0.87 -7.87 15.42
CA SER A 60 -0.04 -8.98 14.93
C SER A 60 -0.64 -10.31 15.39
N PRO A 61 -0.95 -11.25 14.48
CA PRO A 61 -1.66 -12.47 14.82
C PRO A 61 -0.76 -13.55 15.41
N GLU A 62 -1.35 -14.42 16.24
CA GLU A 62 -0.79 -15.74 16.56
C GLU A 62 -1.59 -16.81 15.80
N GLY A 63 -1.01 -17.39 14.75
CA GLY A 63 -1.62 -18.49 13.98
C GLY A 63 -2.67 -18.07 12.94
N THR A 64 -3.72 -18.87 12.80
CA THR A 64 -4.76 -18.76 11.75
C THR A 64 -5.84 -17.72 12.10
N ASP A 65 -5.39 -16.54 12.48
CA ASP A 65 -6.23 -15.39 12.83
C ASP A 65 -6.77 -14.70 11.55
N PRO A 66 -8.04 -14.26 11.51
CA PRO A 66 -8.54 -13.33 10.49
C PRO A 66 -7.63 -12.11 10.23
N TYR A 67 -6.88 -11.63 11.24
CA TYR A 67 -5.91 -10.56 11.07
C TYR A 67 -4.75 -10.92 10.12
N THR A 68 -4.40 -12.19 9.95
CA THR A 68 -3.36 -12.63 8.99
C THR A 68 -3.75 -12.28 7.54
N LEU A 69 -5.03 -12.49 7.18
CA LEU A 69 -5.53 -12.27 5.82
C LEU A 69 -5.55 -10.78 5.44
N ILE A 70 -6.03 -9.92 6.34
CA ILE A 70 -6.06 -8.47 6.09
C ILE A 70 -4.64 -7.87 6.10
N ARG A 71 -3.71 -8.39 6.91
CA ARG A 71 -2.29 -7.97 6.88
C ARG A 71 -1.60 -8.35 5.58
N TYR A 72 -1.89 -9.54 5.03
CA TYR A 72 -1.44 -9.92 3.70
C TYR A 72 -2.01 -8.97 2.63
N HIS A 73 -3.32 -8.73 2.62
CA HIS A 73 -3.97 -7.84 1.65
C HIS A 73 -3.46 -6.38 1.73
N LEU A 74 -3.11 -5.88 2.92
CA LEU A 74 -2.51 -4.57 3.12
C LEU A 74 -1.01 -4.50 2.74
N GLY A 75 -0.40 -5.64 2.36
CA GLY A 75 1.03 -5.75 2.03
C GLY A 75 1.95 -5.70 3.24
N TRP A 76 1.41 -5.92 4.45
CA TRP A 76 2.17 -5.87 5.71
C TRP A 76 2.81 -7.21 6.08
N SER A 77 2.30 -8.32 5.54
CA SER A 77 2.90 -9.65 5.67
C SER A 77 2.92 -10.39 4.34
N ASP A 78 3.82 -11.36 4.19
CA ASP A 78 3.80 -12.32 3.10
C ASP A 78 2.78 -13.46 3.35
N GLN A 79 2.70 -14.39 2.40
CA GLN A 79 1.83 -15.59 2.46
C GLN A 79 2.16 -16.54 3.63
N HIS A 80 3.32 -16.36 4.29
CA HIS A 80 3.76 -17.13 5.45
C HIS A 80 3.54 -16.36 6.77
N GLY A 81 2.91 -15.19 6.72
CA GLY A 81 2.66 -14.31 7.87
C GLY A 81 3.90 -13.50 8.31
N VAL A 82 5.01 -13.58 7.59
CA VAL A 82 6.23 -12.84 7.92
C VAL A 82 6.04 -11.37 7.54
N THR A 83 6.34 -10.46 8.47
CA THR A 83 6.14 -9.02 8.23
C THR A 83 7.06 -8.51 7.12
N ALA A 84 6.48 -7.86 6.10
CA ALA A 84 7.22 -7.37 4.95
C ALA A 84 8.07 -6.15 5.31
N GLN A 85 9.30 -6.09 4.80
CA GLN A 85 10.29 -5.03 5.07
C GLN A 85 9.81 -3.62 4.64
N SER A 86 8.77 -3.53 3.82
CA SER A 86 8.20 -2.30 3.27
C SER A 86 6.68 -2.25 3.50
N ALA A 87 6.25 -2.33 4.76
CA ALA A 87 4.84 -2.25 5.19
C ALA A 87 4.20 -0.85 5.03
N ILE A 88 4.60 -0.07 4.01
CA ILE A 88 3.92 1.16 3.62
C ILE A 88 2.65 0.75 2.88
N SER A 89 1.49 1.10 3.42
CA SER A 89 0.21 0.82 2.78
C SER A 89 0.18 1.43 1.37
N GLN A 90 -0.12 0.60 0.37
CA GLN A 90 -0.23 1.05 -1.03
C GLN A 90 -1.52 1.87 -1.30
N GLY A 91 -2.26 2.25 -0.25
CA GLY A 91 -3.46 3.06 -0.33
C GLY A 91 -3.17 4.54 -0.62
N LYS A 92 -3.97 5.14 -1.51
CA LYS A 92 -4.08 6.60 -1.70
C LYS A 92 -4.76 7.32 -0.50
N ALA A 93 -5.20 6.59 0.53
CA ALA A 93 -5.80 7.10 1.78
C ALA A 93 -6.98 8.09 1.60
N MET A 94 -7.69 8.07 0.45
CA MET A 94 -8.73 9.06 0.15
C MET A 94 -9.89 9.03 1.14
N ARG A 95 -10.41 7.84 1.44
CA ARG A 95 -11.56 7.64 2.33
C ARG A 95 -11.27 8.13 3.77
N PRO A 96 -10.18 7.70 4.42
CA PRO A 96 -9.85 8.21 5.75
C PRO A 96 -9.56 9.72 5.76
N THR A 97 -8.81 10.26 4.79
CA THR A 97 -8.53 11.71 4.76
C THR A 97 -9.81 12.54 4.56
N LEU A 98 -10.76 12.11 3.73
CA LEU A 98 -12.06 12.78 3.59
C LEU A 98 -12.88 12.75 4.89
N CYS A 99 -12.84 11.64 5.65
CA CYS A 99 -13.49 11.56 6.97
C CYS A 99 -12.90 12.56 7.96
N LEU A 100 -11.57 12.72 7.96
CA LEU A 100 -10.86 13.63 8.86
C LEU A 100 -11.07 15.10 8.46
N PHE A 101 -11.13 15.41 7.18
CA PHE A 101 -11.54 16.74 6.70
C PHE A 101 -13.00 17.07 7.04
N ALA A 102 -13.91 16.09 7.04
CA ALA A 102 -15.29 16.31 7.50
C ALA A 102 -15.35 16.65 9.00
N CYS A 103 -14.46 16.06 9.81
CA CYS A 103 -14.31 16.41 11.23
C CYS A 103 -13.72 17.83 11.40
N GLU A 104 -12.64 18.14 10.69
CA GLU A 104 -11.99 19.47 10.70
C GLU A 104 -12.96 20.58 10.26
N ALA A 105 -13.80 20.32 9.25
CA ALA A 105 -14.81 21.26 8.75
C ALA A 105 -15.99 21.50 9.72
N LEU A 106 -16.12 20.69 10.77
CA LEU A 106 -17.08 20.88 11.86
C LEU A 106 -16.43 21.55 13.09
N GLU A 107 -15.21 22.08 12.94
CA GLU A 107 -14.39 22.68 14.01
C GLU A 107 -14.05 21.70 15.15
N GLU A 108 -14.10 20.39 14.86
CA GLU A 108 -13.83 19.30 15.80
C GLU A 108 -12.44 18.71 15.61
N ASP A 109 -11.87 18.16 16.69
CA ASP A 109 -10.53 17.54 16.67
C ASP A 109 -10.48 16.28 15.79
N PRO A 110 -9.73 16.28 14.67
CA PRO A 110 -9.64 15.12 13.77
C PRO A 110 -9.08 13.86 14.43
N GLU A 111 -8.27 13.96 15.49
CA GLU A 111 -7.75 12.79 16.22
C GLU A 111 -8.91 11.95 16.79
N ARG A 112 -10.04 12.58 17.16
CA ARG A 112 -11.26 11.89 17.64
C ARG A 112 -11.92 11.03 16.55
N ALA A 113 -11.69 11.36 15.27
CA ALA A 113 -12.26 10.65 14.12
C ALA A 113 -11.30 9.60 13.52
N LEU A 114 -10.06 9.45 14.03
CA LEU A 114 -9.11 8.45 13.55
C LEU A 114 -9.64 7.00 13.56
N PRO A 115 -10.34 6.52 14.62
CA PRO A 115 -10.92 5.17 14.60
C PRO A 115 -11.97 4.97 13.50
N ALA A 116 -12.77 6.00 13.22
CA ALA A 116 -13.75 5.97 12.13
C ALA A 116 -13.07 6.01 10.75
N ALA A 117 -12.03 6.81 10.60
CA ALA A 117 -11.20 6.88 9.39
C ALA A 117 -10.52 5.52 9.10
N ALA A 118 -9.94 4.88 10.12
CA ALA A 118 -9.38 3.53 10.02
C ALA A 118 -10.44 2.49 9.66
N ALA A 119 -11.62 2.52 10.30
CA ALA A 119 -12.73 1.62 9.98
C ALA A 119 -13.20 1.74 8.52
N LEU A 120 -13.27 2.96 7.95
CA LEU A 120 -13.62 3.18 6.55
C LEU A 120 -12.60 2.56 5.58
N GLU A 121 -11.31 2.62 5.90
CA GLU A 121 -10.27 1.99 5.08
C GLU A 121 -10.28 0.47 5.23
N LEU A 122 -10.55 -0.07 6.43
CA LEU A 122 -10.74 -1.52 6.63
C LEU A 122 -11.96 -2.06 5.88
N ILE A 123 -13.11 -1.39 5.94
CA ILE A 123 -14.32 -1.74 5.18
C ILE A 123 -14.05 -1.68 3.67
N HIS A 124 -13.25 -0.71 3.22
CA HIS A 124 -12.84 -0.64 1.82
C HIS A 124 -12.00 -1.84 1.40
N ASN A 125 -10.96 -2.19 2.16
CA ASN A 125 -10.11 -3.34 1.83
C ASN A 125 -10.89 -4.67 1.94
N PHE A 126 -11.83 -4.79 2.89
CA PHE A 126 -12.79 -5.90 2.95
C PHE A 126 -13.63 -6.02 1.66
N SER A 127 -14.15 -4.91 1.12
CA SER A 127 -14.90 -4.98 -0.13
C SER A 127 -14.03 -5.47 -1.29
N LEU A 128 -12.78 -5.01 -1.37
CA LEU A 128 -11.84 -5.43 -2.42
C LEU A 128 -11.54 -6.94 -2.37
N ILE A 129 -11.40 -7.52 -1.17
CA ILE A 129 -11.23 -8.98 -0.99
C ILE A 129 -12.49 -9.74 -1.47
N HIS A 130 -13.67 -9.19 -1.19
CA HIS A 130 -14.94 -9.78 -1.64
C HIS A 130 -15.13 -9.67 -3.16
N ASP A 131 -14.75 -8.54 -3.76
CA ASP A 131 -14.74 -8.34 -5.21
C ASP A 131 -13.82 -9.37 -5.88
N ASP A 132 -12.59 -9.56 -5.36
CA ASP A 132 -11.62 -10.55 -5.88
C ASP A 132 -12.18 -11.98 -5.91
N ILE A 133 -12.93 -12.37 -4.86
CA ILE A 133 -13.57 -13.69 -4.76
C ILE A 133 -14.73 -13.83 -5.74
N GLN A 134 -15.55 -12.79 -5.88
CA GLN A 134 -16.73 -12.81 -6.74
C GLN A 134 -16.35 -12.86 -8.22
N ASP A 135 -15.36 -12.06 -8.60
CA ASP A 135 -14.95 -11.87 -9.99
C ASP A 135 -13.88 -12.91 -10.43
N GLN A 136 -13.44 -13.77 -9.50
CA GLN A 136 -12.41 -14.80 -9.67
C GLN A 136 -11.03 -14.24 -10.06
N ASP A 137 -10.72 -13.04 -9.60
CA ASP A 137 -9.41 -12.40 -9.80
C ASP A 137 -8.34 -13.10 -8.96
N VAL A 138 -7.33 -13.66 -9.61
CA VAL A 138 -6.19 -14.34 -8.97
C VAL A 138 -5.01 -13.42 -8.66
N GLU A 139 -4.96 -12.22 -9.23
CA GLU A 139 -3.91 -11.22 -9.00
C GLU A 139 -4.48 -9.81 -8.76
N ARG A 140 -4.00 -9.12 -7.71
CA ARG A 140 -4.30 -7.71 -7.44
C ARG A 140 -2.99 -6.99 -7.09
N ARG A 141 -2.75 -5.83 -7.72
CA ARG A 141 -1.51 -5.02 -7.55
C ARG A 141 -0.20 -5.84 -7.73
N HIS A 142 -0.19 -6.80 -8.65
CA HIS A 142 0.93 -7.73 -8.90
C HIS A 142 1.27 -8.66 -7.72
N GLN A 143 0.30 -8.93 -6.84
CA GLN A 143 0.37 -9.98 -5.81
C GLN A 143 -0.82 -10.94 -5.97
N PRO A 144 -0.67 -12.23 -5.60
CA PRO A 144 -1.80 -13.15 -5.53
C PRO A 144 -2.91 -12.61 -4.62
N THR A 145 -4.16 -12.88 -4.97
CA THR A 145 -5.30 -12.49 -4.13
C THR A 145 -5.47 -13.44 -2.94
N VAL A 146 -6.09 -12.94 -1.87
CA VAL A 146 -6.23 -13.64 -0.57
C VAL A 146 -6.87 -15.03 -0.69
N TRP A 147 -7.74 -15.24 -1.68
CA TRP A 147 -8.44 -16.52 -1.89
C TRP A 147 -7.70 -17.50 -2.81
N SER A 148 -6.64 -17.05 -3.48
CA SER A 148 -5.85 -17.83 -4.44
C SER A 148 -4.65 -18.56 -3.82
N ILE A 149 -4.39 -18.34 -2.51
CA ILE A 149 -3.26 -18.86 -1.73
C ILE A 149 -3.67 -19.98 -0.74
#